data_AF-A0A1Q7ZLF3-F1
#
_entry.id   AF-A0A1Q7ZLF3-F1
#
_cell.length_a   1.000
_cell.length_b   1.000
_cell.length_c   1.000
_cell.angle_alpha   90.00
_cell.angle_beta   90.00
_cell.angle_gamma   90.00
#
_symmetry.space_group_name_H-M   'P 1'
#
loop_
_entity.id
_entity.type
_entity.pdbx_description
1 polymer ?
#
loop_
_entity_poly.entity_id
_entity_poly.type
_entity_poly.pdbx_seq_one_letter_code
_entity_poly.pdbx_strand_id
1 'polypeptide(L)'
;MTPLEELSQLISQKGRRILVAQNPVDLRTLQGENSVYILQLPEDGHAAGGRAGGFGERRVEKIYCFHYQNGACRKVFEVDAPEKLEKFELPYHAAGTPVTLPDGSEKVISGVIDPEFIESYKQVV
;
A
#
# COMPACT_ATOMS: atom_id res chain seq x y z
N MET A 1 -16.21 -6.10 9.63
CA MET A 1 -15.11 -6.36 8.68
C MET A 1 -13.82 -6.35 9.46
N THR A 2 -13.07 -7.43 9.42
CA THR A 2 -11.80 -7.58 10.12
C THR A 2 -10.67 -6.87 9.35
N PRO A 3 -9.55 -6.51 10.00
CA PRO A 3 -8.41 -5.90 9.31
C PRO A 3 -7.85 -6.76 8.16
N LEU A 4 -7.87 -8.09 8.32
CA LEU A 4 -7.44 -9.03 7.28
C LEU A 4 -8.36 -9.00 6.05
N GLU A 5 -9.67 -9.00 6.27
CA GLU A 5 -10.66 -8.86 5.19
C GLU A 5 -10.50 -7.51 4.49
N GLU A 6 -10.23 -6.43 5.23
CA GLU A 6 -9.98 -5.11 4.68
C GLU A 6 -8.74 -5.04 3.80
N LEU A 7 -7.61 -5.54 4.29
CA LEU A 7 -6.39 -5.60 3.49
C LEU A 7 -6.60 -6.45 2.23
N SER A 8 -7.26 -7.59 2.36
CA SER A 8 -7.56 -8.48 1.22
C SER A 8 -8.45 -7.81 0.19
N GLN A 9 -9.46 -7.07 0.64
CA GLN A 9 -10.33 -6.28 -0.23
C GLN A 9 -9.57 -5.15 -0.91
N LEU A 10 -8.74 -4.39 -0.19
CA LEU A 10 -7.96 -3.29 -0.77
C LEU A 10 -7.02 -3.79 -1.88
N ILE A 11 -6.36 -4.94 -1.66
CA ILE A 11 -5.52 -5.59 -2.68
C ILE A 11 -6.37 -6.09 -3.85
N SER A 12 -7.61 -6.49 -3.58
CA SER A 12 -8.47 -7.13 -4.56
C SER A 12 -9.35 -6.19 -5.40
N GLN A 13 -9.66 -5.02 -4.87
CA GLN A 13 -10.53 -4.04 -5.50
C GLN A 13 -9.90 -3.49 -6.79
N LYS A 14 -10.77 -3.10 -7.73
CA LYS A 14 -10.34 -2.30 -8.88
C LYS A 14 -9.90 -0.90 -8.39
N GLY A 15 -9.03 -0.27 -9.16
CA GLY A 15 -8.48 1.05 -8.86
C GLY A 15 -6.95 1.06 -8.75
N ARG A 16 -6.38 2.27 -8.77
CA ARG A 16 -4.93 2.47 -8.71
C ARG A 16 -4.48 2.43 -7.26
N ARG A 17 -3.82 1.34 -6.88
CA ARG A 17 -3.23 1.18 -5.55
C ARG A 17 -1.80 0.70 -5.67
N ILE A 18 -0.95 1.18 -4.76
CA ILE A 18 0.42 0.73 -4.61
C ILE A 18 0.55 0.05 -3.25
N LEU A 19 1.04 -1.19 -3.25
CA LEU A 19 1.40 -1.93 -2.05
C LEU A 19 2.87 -1.63 -1.72
N VAL A 20 3.14 -1.21 -0.50
CA VAL A 20 4.50 -1.08 0.04
C VAL A 20 4.59 -2.02 1.23
N ALA A 21 5.48 -2.99 1.18
CA ALA A 21 5.62 -3.99 2.23
C ALA A 21 7.06 -4.12 2.71
N GLN A 22 7.24 -4.50 3.96
CA GLN A 22 8.55 -4.78 4.53
C GLN A 22 9.09 -6.12 4.03
N ASN A 23 8.21 -7.12 3.92
CA ASN A 23 8.52 -8.48 3.50
C ASN A 23 7.49 -8.95 2.43
N PRO A 24 7.75 -10.07 1.73
CA PRO A 24 6.72 -10.72 0.90
C PRO A 24 5.41 -10.92 1.66
N VAL A 25 4.29 -10.65 0.99
CA VAL A 25 2.97 -10.62 1.63
C VAL A 25 2.24 -11.94 1.43
N ASP A 26 2.05 -12.67 2.52
CA ASP A 26 1.23 -13.88 2.58
C ASP A 26 0.13 -13.68 3.64
N LEU A 27 -1.08 -13.40 3.17
CA LEU A 27 -2.26 -13.18 4.00
C LEU A 27 -2.94 -14.48 4.43
N ARG A 28 -2.55 -15.62 3.85
CA ARG A 28 -3.09 -16.93 4.21
C ARG A 28 -2.46 -17.42 5.51
N THR A 29 -1.14 -17.33 5.61
CA THR A 29 -0.41 -17.85 6.76
C THR A 29 -0.14 -16.77 7.81
N LEU A 30 0.00 -15.50 7.38
CA LEU A 30 0.41 -14.38 8.23
C LEU A 30 1.64 -14.74 9.08
N GLN A 31 2.54 -15.56 8.51
CA GLN A 31 3.76 -16.00 9.17
C GLN A 31 4.77 -14.88 9.23
N GLY A 32 5.48 -14.82 10.35
CA GLY A 32 6.46 -13.77 10.62
C GLY A 32 5.81 -12.43 10.98
N GLU A 33 6.60 -11.37 10.84
CA GLU A 33 6.19 -9.99 11.07
C GLU A 33 6.28 -9.23 9.75
N ASN A 34 5.22 -8.47 9.41
CA ASN A 34 5.24 -7.60 8.25
C ASN A 34 4.42 -6.34 8.48
N SER A 35 4.91 -5.24 7.94
CA SER A 35 4.17 -3.98 7.87
C SER A 35 3.85 -3.72 6.40
N VAL A 36 2.57 -3.47 6.11
CA VAL A 36 2.05 -3.33 4.76
C VAL A 36 1.27 -2.02 4.67
N TYR A 37 1.64 -1.18 3.73
CA TYR A 37 0.95 0.05 3.41
C TYR A 37 0.25 -0.11 2.07
N ILE A 38 -0.99 0.35 1.99
CA ILE A 38 -1.73 0.49 0.74
C ILE A 38 -1.90 1.97 0.48
N LEU A 39 -1.29 2.46 -0.59
CA LEU A 39 -1.46 3.81 -1.08
C LEU A 39 -2.52 3.81 -2.16
N GLN A 40 -3.63 4.48 -1.91
CA GLN A 40 -4.69 4.68 -2.88
C GLN A 40 -4.43 5.96 -3.67
N LEU A 41 -4.41 5.84 -4.99
CA LEU A 41 -4.25 6.94 -5.93
C LEU A 41 -5.61 7.28 -6.56
N PRO A 42 -5.81 8.54 -6.99
CA PRO A 42 -7.04 8.95 -7.65
C PRO A 42 -7.24 8.17 -8.95
N GLU A 43 -8.48 7.71 -9.16
CA GLU A 43 -8.88 7.01 -10.38
C GLU A 43 -9.05 7.99 -11.55
N ASP A 44 -9.47 9.22 -11.27
CA ASP A 44 -9.66 10.31 -12.24
C ASP A 44 -8.44 11.21 -12.33
N GLY A 45 -7.50 10.86 -13.20
CA GLY A 45 -6.39 11.73 -13.56
C GLY A 45 -6.22 11.72 -15.07
N HIS A 46 -6.68 12.80 -15.72
CA HIS A 46 -6.40 13.08 -17.12
C HIS A 46 -4.88 13.05 -17.35
N ALA A 47 -4.36 11.94 -17.87
CA ALA A 47 -3.00 11.87 -18.36
C ALA A 47 -2.89 12.58 -19.71
N ALA A 48 -3.07 13.91 -19.72
CA ALA A 48 -2.61 14.75 -20.80
C ALA A 48 -1.12 15.01 -20.56
N GLY A 49 -0.28 14.33 -21.34
CA GLY A 49 1.15 14.55 -21.36
C GLY A 49 1.47 16.00 -21.74
N GLY A 50 1.71 16.82 -20.73
CA GLY A 50 2.19 18.20 -20.86
C GLY A 50 3.64 18.26 -20.38
N ARG A 51 4.55 18.64 -21.29
CA ARG A 51 5.95 18.92 -20.99
C ARG A 51 6.05 20.13 -20.06
N ALA A 52 5.98 19.90 -18.75
CA ALA A 52 6.35 20.89 -17.73
C ALA A 52 7.00 20.13 -16.57
N GLY A 53 8.27 20.42 -16.32
CA GLY A 53 8.96 19.92 -15.12
C GLY A 53 8.24 20.42 -13.88
N GLY A 54 7.62 19.51 -13.15
CA GLY A 54 6.90 19.75 -11.91
C GLY A 54 6.18 18.47 -11.52
N PHE A 55 6.14 18.15 -10.23
CA PHE A 55 5.51 16.96 -9.66
C PHE A 55 3.98 17.00 -9.90
N GLY A 56 3.54 16.71 -11.12
CA GLY A 56 2.14 16.67 -11.51
C GLY A 56 1.41 15.52 -10.81
N GLU A 57 0.54 15.89 -9.87
CA GLU A 57 -0.72 15.22 -9.52
C GLU A 57 -0.69 13.70 -9.20
N ARG A 58 0.44 13.15 -8.76
CA ARG A 58 0.46 11.85 -8.07
C ARG A 58 0.16 12.03 -6.58
N ARG A 59 -0.96 12.66 -6.26
CA ARG A 59 -1.36 12.80 -4.86
C ARG A 59 -1.96 11.47 -4.41
N VAL A 60 -1.42 10.91 -3.35
CA VAL A 60 -2.09 9.81 -2.64
C VAL A 60 -3.39 10.38 -2.09
N GLU A 61 -4.51 9.71 -2.30
CA GLU A 61 -5.80 10.09 -1.71
C GLU A 61 -5.95 9.54 -0.30
N LYS A 62 -5.37 8.35 -0.09
CA LYS A 62 -5.54 7.61 1.15
C LYS A 62 -4.42 6.62 1.39
N ILE A 63 -3.98 6.52 2.63
CA ILE A 63 -2.99 5.53 3.06
C ILE A 63 -3.62 4.67 4.13
N TYR A 64 -3.49 3.35 3.96
CA TYR A 64 -3.85 2.37 4.96
C TYR A 64 -2.58 1.68 5.44
N CYS A 65 -2.38 1.60 6.74
CA CYS A 65 -1.27 0.85 7.33
C CYS A 65 -1.80 -0.36 8.08
N PHE A 66 -1.31 -1.54 7.69
CA PHE A 66 -1.58 -2.81 8.33
C PHE A 66 -0.28 -3.39 8.86
N HIS A 67 -0.41 -4.11 9.96
CA HIS A 67 0.69 -4.86 10.53
C HIS A 67 0.17 -6.24 10.89
N TYR A 68 0.92 -7.28 10.54
CA TYR A 68 0.63 -8.61 11.00
C TYR A 68 1.84 -9.24 11.67
N GLN A 69 1.55 -10.00 12.72
CA GLN A 69 2.52 -10.75 13.49
C GLN A 69 1.84 -11.97 14.10
N ASN A 70 2.50 -13.13 14.04
CA ASN A 70 2.06 -14.37 14.70
C ASN A 70 0.61 -14.76 14.36
N GLY A 71 0.22 -14.68 13.08
CA GLY A 71 -1.13 -15.09 12.65
C GLY A 71 -2.22 -14.03 12.89
N ALA A 72 -1.91 -12.89 13.50
CA ALA A 72 -2.87 -11.81 13.75
C ALA A 72 -2.58 -10.60 12.86
N CYS A 73 -3.59 -10.12 12.13
CA CYS A 73 -3.51 -8.88 11.34
C CYS A 73 -4.27 -7.76 12.06
N ARG A 74 -3.63 -6.60 12.19
CA ARG A 74 -4.23 -5.37 12.73
C ARG A 74 -4.05 -4.22 11.74
N LYS A 75 -5.04 -3.34 11.73
CA LYS A 75 -4.92 -2.02 11.10
C LYS A 75 -4.28 -1.08 12.11
N VAL A 76 -3.16 -0.48 11.73
CA VAL A 76 -2.42 0.45 12.59
C VAL A 76 -3.03 1.84 12.49
N PHE A 77 -3.25 2.32 11.27
CA PHE A 77 -3.91 3.60 11.01
C PHE A 77 -4.44 3.69 9.58
N GLU A 78 -5.21 4.75 9.36
CA GLU A 78 -5.67 5.21 8.05
C GLU A 78 -5.53 6.73 8.02
N VAL A 79 -5.09 7.27 6.89
CA VAL A 79 -4.92 8.71 6.69
C VAL A 79 -5.51 9.10 5.34
N ASP A 80 -6.40 10.09 5.35
CA ASP A 80 -6.97 10.76 4.17
C ASP A 80 -6.74 12.28 4.18
N ALA A 81 -6.24 12.83 5.29
CA ALA A 81 -5.97 14.26 5.43
C ALA A 81 -4.81 14.70 4.52
N PRO A 82 -5.00 15.67 3.59
CA PRO A 82 -3.98 16.07 2.62
C PRO A 82 -2.64 16.46 3.25
N GLU A 83 -2.68 17.23 4.35
CA GLU A 83 -1.50 17.70 5.10
C GLU A 83 -0.64 16.57 5.70
N LYS A 84 -1.23 15.40 5.94
CA LYS A 84 -0.53 14.22 6.44
C LYS A 84 -0.05 13.37 5.27
N LEU A 85 -0.84 13.27 4.21
CA LEU A 85 -0.50 12.54 2.99
C LEU A 85 0.74 13.12 2.30
N GLU A 86 0.93 14.44 2.33
CA GLU A 86 2.12 15.12 1.79
C GLU A 86 3.43 14.71 2.48
N LYS A 87 3.36 14.11 3.68
CA LYS A 87 4.54 13.60 4.39
C LYS A 87 4.97 12.22 3.93
N PHE A 88 4.12 11.49 3.21
CA PHE A 88 4.43 10.17 2.69
C PHE A 88 4.95 10.28 1.27
N GLU A 89 6.20 9.86 1.05
CA GLU A 89 6.78 9.80 -0.29
C GLU A 89 6.18 8.64 -1.07
N LEU A 90 6.12 8.72 -2.41
CA LEU A 90 5.74 7.58 -3.23
C LEU A 90 6.97 6.72 -3.54
N PRO A 91 6.85 5.38 -3.56
CA PRO A 91 7.97 4.54 -3.98
C PRO A 91 8.33 4.86 -5.43
N TYR A 92 9.63 5.06 -5.70
CA TYR A 92 10.13 5.49 -7.00
C TYR A 92 9.89 4.43 -8.09
N HIS A 93 9.82 3.15 -7.69
CA HIS A 93 9.49 2.02 -8.55
C HIS A 93 8.41 1.17 -7.90
N ALA A 94 7.41 0.79 -8.69
CA ALA A 94 6.42 -0.21 -8.32
C ALA A 94 6.33 -1.25 -9.44
N ALA A 95 6.52 -2.52 -9.09
CA ALA A 95 6.45 -3.66 -10.00
C ALA A 95 5.17 -4.47 -9.74
N GLY A 96 4.91 -5.49 -10.56
CA GLY A 96 3.89 -6.48 -10.22
C GLY A 96 4.36 -7.30 -9.03
N THR A 97 3.79 -7.06 -7.86
CA THR A 97 4.08 -7.79 -6.62
C THR A 97 3.02 -8.86 -6.39
N PRO A 98 3.39 -10.15 -6.34
CA PRO A 98 2.47 -11.22 -6.01
C PRO A 98 2.14 -11.19 -4.52
N VAL A 99 0.88 -11.41 -4.19
CA VAL A 99 0.36 -11.52 -2.84
C VAL A 99 -0.53 -12.75 -2.74
N THR A 100 -0.30 -13.58 -1.73
CA THR A 100 -1.21 -14.69 -1.40
C THR A 100 -2.35 -14.18 -0.53
N LEU A 101 -3.59 -14.34 -1.00
CA LEU A 101 -4.80 -13.96 -0.28
C LEU A 101 -5.21 -15.03 0.75
N PRO A 102 -6.09 -14.72 1.72
CA PRO A 102 -6.49 -15.68 2.77
C PRO A 102 -7.13 -16.98 2.24
N ASP A 103 -7.76 -16.91 1.07
CA ASP A 103 -8.35 -18.08 0.38
C ASP A 103 -7.30 -18.95 -0.34
N GLY A 104 -6.03 -18.53 -0.33
CA GLY A 104 -4.91 -19.19 -0.98
C GLY A 104 -4.75 -18.84 -2.46
N SER A 105 -5.58 -17.96 -3.01
CA SER A 105 -5.39 -17.44 -4.36
C SER A 105 -4.22 -16.44 -4.40
N GLU A 106 -3.57 -16.35 -5.56
CA GLU A 106 -2.51 -15.36 -5.78
C GLU A 106 -3.06 -14.16 -6.56
N LYS A 107 -2.70 -12.96 -6.12
CA LYS A 107 -3.04 -11.72 -6.80
C LYS A 107 -1.83 -10.86 -7.01
N VAL A 108 -1.70 -10.30 -8.22
CA VAL A 108 -0.65 -9.34 -8.54
C VAL A 108 -1.21 -7.94 -8.36
N ILE A 109 -0.53 -7.14 -7.53
CA ILE A 109 -0.81 -5.71 -7.32
C ILE A 109 0.45 -4.91 -7.66
N SER A 110 0.29 -3.65 -8.07
CA SER A 110 1.45 -2.76 -8.19
C SER A 110 2.04 -2.54 -6.79
N GLY A 111 3.33 -2.80 -6.61
CA GLY A 111 3.94 -2.64 -5.31
C GLY A 111 5.45 -2.76 -5.28
N VAL A 112 5.99 -2.59 -4.08
CA VAL A 112 7.41 -2.73 -3.77
C VAL A 112 7.56 -3.43 -2.42
N ILE A 113 8.56 -4.29 -2.34
CA ILE A 113 9.02 -4.88 -1.08
C ILE A 113 10.33 -4.17 -0.76
N ASP A 114 10.28 -3.22 0.17
CA ASP A 114 11.41 -2.35 0.50
C ASP A 114 11.39 -2.06 2.01
N PRO A 115 12.18 -2.80 2.80
CA PRO A 115 12.28 -2.60 4.23
C PRO A 115 12.74 -1.19 4.62
N GLU A 116 13.70 -0.61 3.87
CA GLU A 116 14.28 0.72 4.16
C GLU A 116 13.23 1.81 3.94
N PHE A 117 12.43 1.69 2.88
CA PHE A 117 11.34 2.60 2.62
C PHE A 117 10.19 2.48 3.65
N ILE A 118 9.96 1.29 4.20
CA ILE A 118 9.01 1.12 5.32
C ILE A 118 9.51 1.85 6.58
N GLU A 119 10.81 1.88 6.83
CA GLU A 119 11.37 2.61 7.97
C GLU A 119 11.14 4.12 7.86
N SER A 120 11.24 4.70 6.66
CA SER A 120 10.92 6.12 6.46
C SER A 120 9.45 6.41 6.78
N TYR A 121 8.53 5.53 6.38
CA TYR A 121 7.11 5.67 6.71
C TYR A 121 6.83 5.55 8.20
N LYS A 122 7.53 4.66 8.91
CA LYS A 122 7.38 4.53 10.38
C LYS A 122 7.81 5.80 11.12
N GLN A 123 8.68 6.65 10.55
CA GLN A 123 9.10 7.91 11.16
C GLN A 123 8.10 9.06 10.96
N VAL A 124 7.17 8.93 10.00
CA VAL A 124 6.15 9.95 9.71
C VAL A 124 5.00 9.94 10.73
N VAL A 125 4.82 8.81 11.44
CA VAL A 125 3.67 8.50 12.31
C VAL A 125 3.99 8.62 13.79
#